data_AF-A0A924GJN9-F1
#
_entry.id   AF-A0A924GJN9-F1
#
_cell.length_a   1.000
_cell.length_b   1.000
_cell.length_c   1.000
_cell.angle_alpha   90.00
_cell.angle_beta   90.00
_cell.angle_gamma   90.00
#
_symmetry.space_group_name_H-M   'P 1'
#
loop_
_entity.id
_entity.type
_entity.pdbx_description
1 polymer ?
#
loop_
_entity_poly.entity_id
_entity_poly.type
_entity_poly.pdbx_seq_one_letter_code
_entity_poly.pdbx_strand_id
1 'polypeptide(L)'
;MPYPTPIDQLLSAYTELAQRPPKRLTPDRSRSLIFFTYEQTLAIGIGSTDLVPARVIQWTTALHALEAFVARNGRWPRENNRAERSSIAAEERRLATWVRSQRSAADLGRRCTYQLDRLACIPGYRDRPLEDRWNAQLLGYQGFLLQHNRAPVVSSESNAEKRLAAWAAKQRFAYRNRRLAARRISLLGQLPLWTWGK
;
A
#
# COMPACT_ATOMS: atom_id res chain seq x y z
N MET A 1 -11.95 -26.09 12.63
CA MET A 1 -12.65 -24.92 12.08
C MET A 1 -11.61 -24.02 11.43
N PRO A 2 -11.65 -23.75 10.12
CA PRO A 2 -10.76 -22.76 9.52
C PRO A 2 -11.06 -21.38 10.09
N TYR A 3 -10.02 -20.61 10.41
CA TYR A 3 -10.18 -19.23 10.88
C TYR A 3 -10.77 -18.36 9.75
N PRO A 4 -11.71 -17.44 10.06
CA PRO A 4 -12.28 -16.57 9.05
C PRO A 4 -11.20 -15.67 8.45
N THR A 5 -11.16 -15.61 7.14
CA THR A 5 -10.18 -14.80 6.40
C THR A 5 -10.50 -13.31 6.59
N PRO A 6 -9.53 -12.39 6.33
CA PRO A 6 -9.79 -10.95 6.44
C PRO A 6 -10.98 -10.48 5.59
N ILE A 7 -11.16 -11.08 4.40
CA ILE A 7 -12.28 -10.82 3.51
C ILE A 7 -13.62 -11.29 4.11
N ASP A 8 -13.67 -12.46 4.76
CA ASP A 8 -14.88 -12.96 5.42
C ASP A 8 -15.33 -12.02 6.56
N GLN A 9 -14.37 -11.56 7.38
CA GLN A 9 -14.64 -10.62 8.46
C GLN A 9 -15.20 -9.30 7.94
N LEU A 10 -14.62 -8.79 6.85
CA LEU A 10 -15.07 -7.56 6.22
C LEU A 10 -16.47 -7.67 5.63
N LEU A 11 -16.76 -8.77 4.92
CA LEU A 11 -18.09 -9.02 4.37
C LEU A 11 -19.14 -9.15 5.47
N SER A 12 -18.83 -9.82 6.58
CA SER A 12 -19.71 -9.91 7.75
C SER A 12 -20.03 -8.54 8.33
N ALA A 13 -19.00 -7.70 8.55
CA ALA A 13 -19.18 -6.37 9.10
C ALA A 13 -20.05 -5.46 8.21
N TYR A 14 -19.87 -5.54 6.89
CA TYR A 14 -20.67 -4.75 5.94
C TYR A 14 -22.09 -5.30 5.76
N THR A 15 -22.30 -6.60 5.96
CA THR A 15 -23.63 -7.22 6.00
C THR A 15 -24.44 -6.68 7.18
N GLU A 16 -23.86 -6.61 8.38
CA GLU A 16 -24.49 -5.98 9.55
C GLU A 16 -24.72 -4.48 9.35
N LEU A 17 -23.78 -3.79 8.70
CA LEU A 17 -23.92 -2.37 8.40
C LEU A 17 -25.10 -2.10 7.45
N ALA A 18 -25.32 -2.97 6.46
CA ALA A 18 -26.40 -2.86 5.48
C ALA A 18 -27.81 -3.01 6.12
N GLN A 19 -27.91 -3.68 7.27
CA GLN A 19 -29.18 -3.83 8.00
C GLN A 19 -29.58 -2.55 8.76
N ARG A 20 -28.67 -1.58 8.92
CA ARG A 20 -28.95 -0.36 9.69
C ARG A 20 -29.76 0.65 8.86
N PRO A 21 -30.66 1.42 9.48
CA PRO A 21 -31.48 2.39 8.76
C PRO A 21 -30.61 3.51 8.15
N PRO A 22 -30.90 3.98 6.92
CA PRO A 22 -30.06 4.93 6.19
C PRO A 22 -29.83 6.25 6.93
N LYS A 23 -30.82 6.70 7.72
CA LYS A 23 -30.75 7.93 8.53
C LYS A 23 -29.65 7.93 9.59
N ARG A 24 -29.09 6.76 9.94
CA ARG A 24 -28.01 6.61 10.93
C ARG A 24 -26.62 6.42 10.29
N LEU A 25 -26.53 6.48 8.96
CA LEU A 25 -25.27 6.27 8.24
C LEU A 25 -24.57 7.59 7.94
N THR A 26 -23.25 7.59 8.10
CA THR A 26 -22.42 8.71 7.63
C THR A 26 -22.35 8.69 6.10
N PRO A 27 -22.04 9.83 5.44
CA PRO A 27 -21.89 9.86 3.98
C PRO A 27 -20.88 8.85 3.43
N ASP A 28 -19.80 8.59 4.18
CA ASP A 28 -18.81 7.57 3.85
C ASP A 28 -19.40 6.16 3.88
N ARG A 29 -20.09 5.79 4.97
CA ARG A 29 -20.75 4.48 5.11
C ARG A 29 -21.78 4.23 4.00
N SER A 30 -22.56 5.26 3.65
CA SER A 30 -23.53 5.16 2.55
C SER A 30 -22.83 4.91 1.20
N ARG A 31 -21.71 5.58 0.92
CA ARG A 31 -20.92 5.30 -0.30
C ARG A 31 -20.31 3.91 -0.28
N SER A 32 -19.77 3.49 0.85
CA SER A 32 -19.20 2.18 1.07
C SER A 32 -20.20 1.05 0.79
N LEU A 33 -21.46 1.21 1.22
CA LEU A 33 -22.52 0.24 0.93
C LEU A 33 -22.82 0.11 -0.58
N ILE A 34 -22.66 1.17 -1.39
CA ILE A 34 -22.87 1.06 -2.85
C ILE A 34 -21.86 0.07 -3.47
N PHE A 35 -20.59 0.14 -3.05
CA PHE A 35 -19.56 -0.79 -3.53
C PHE A 35 -19.80 -2.21 -3.02
N PHE A 36 -20.08 -2.36 -1.72
CA PHE A 36 -20.39 -3.66 -1.11
C PHE A 36 -21.58 -4.35 -1.78
N THR A 37 -22.71 -3.66 -1.93
CA THR A 37 -23.91 -4.25 -2.52
C THR A 37 -23.66 -4.69 -3.97
N TYR A 38 -22.94 -3.89 -4.76
CA TYR A 38 -22.62 -4.27 -6.13
C TYR A 38 -21.70 -5.49 -6.21
N GLU A 39 -20.72 -5.60 -5.32
CA GLU A 39 -19.87 -6.78 -5.26
C GLU A 39 -20.67 -8.04 -4.87
N GLN A 40 -21.62 -7.91 -3.94
CA GLN A 40 -22.52 -9.00 -3.56
C GLN A 40 -23.45 -9.42 -4.72
N THR A 41 -23.99 -8.48 -5.50
CA THR A 41 -24.84 -8.84 -6.65
C THR A 41 -24.03 -9.54 -7.75
N LEU A 42 -22.78 -9.14 -7.96
CA LEU A 42 -21.84 -9.86 -8.83
C LEU A 42 -21.59 -11.28 -8.35
N ALA A 43 -21.39 -11.49 -7.04
CA ALA A 43 -21.12 -12.80 -6.47
C ALA A 43 -22.30 -13.80 -6.65
N ILE A 44 -23.54 -13.31 -6.60
CA ILE A 44 -24.75 -14.12 -6.78
C ILE A 44 -25.09 -14.31 -8.28
N GLY A 45 -24.39 -13.63 -9.19
CA GLY A 45 -24.64 -13.70 -10.64
C GLY A 45 -25.84 -12.88 -11.12
N ILE A 46 -26.38 -11.99 -10.27
CA ILE A 46 -27.55 -11.12 -10.56
C ILE A 46 -27.09 -9.71 -10.96
N GLY A 47 -25.80 -9.52 -11.25
CA GLY A 47 -25.20 -8.20 -11.48
C GLY A 47 -25.76 -7.45 -12.70
N SER A 48 -26.86 -6.71 -12.53
CA SER A 48 -27.31 -5.71 -13.49
C SER A 48 -26.42 -4.47 -13.38
N THR A 49 -25.90 -4.00 -14.51
CA THR A 49 -25.07 -2.80 -14.61
C THR A 49 -25.87 -1.51 -14.80
N ASP A 50 -27.18 -1.62 -15.10
CA ASP A 50 -27.97 -0.50 -15.62
C ASP A 50 -28.24 0.60 -14.58
N LEU A 51 -28.29 0.22 -13.30
CA LEU A 51 -28.56 1.13 -12.18
C LEU A 51 -27.31 1.48 -11.36
N VAL A 52 -26.15 0.92 -11.72
CA VAL A 52 -24.93 1.03 -10.93
C VAL A 52 -24.02 2.10 -11.54
N PRO A 53 -23.53 3.08 -10.76
CA PRO A 53 -22.62 4.09 -11.29
C PRO A 53 -21.37 3.45 -11.91
N ALA A 54 -20.99 3.89 -13.12
CA ALA A 54 -19.85 3.33 -13.86
C ALA A 54 -18.54 3.26 -13.04
N ARG A 55 -18.31 4.23 -12.15
CA ARG A 55 -17.15 4.23 -11.24
C ARG A 55 -17.10 3.02 -10.29
N VAL A 56 -18.26 2.49 -9.89
CA VAL A 56 -18.38 1.33 -8.99
C VAL A 56 -18.05 0.07 -9.77
N ILE A 57 -18.62 -0.06 -10.97
CA ILE A 57 -18.34 -1.15 -11.91
C ILE A 57 -16.83 -1.22 -12.21
N GLN A 58 -16.26 -0.13 -12.73
CA GLN A 58 -14.86 -0.05 -13.12
C GLN A 58 -13.91 -0.35 -11.95
N TRP A 59 -14.21 0.17 -10.76
CA TRP A 59 -13.39 -0.07 -9.58
C TRP A 59 -13.44 -1.54 -9.15
N THR A 60 -14.63 -2.15 -9.12
CA THR A 60 -14.82 -3.55 -8.71
C THR A 60 -14.19 -4.52 -9.71
N THR A 61 -14.35 -4.26 -11.02
CA THR A 61 -13.68 -5.04 -12.06
C THR A 61 -12.16 -4.98 -11.93
N ALA A 62 -11.60 -3.78 -11.69
CA ALA A 62 -10.15 -3.62 -11.51
C ALA A 62 -9.64 -4.27 -10.21
N LEU A 63 -10.45 -4.26 -9.14
CA LEU A 63 -10.16 -4.97 -7.89
C LEU A 63 -10.07 -6.49 -8.13
N HIS A 64 -11.09 -7.09 -8.75
CA HIS A 64 -11.09 -8.53 -9.03
C HIS A 64 -9.96 -8.94 -9.98
N ALA A 65 -9.65 -8.11 -10.98
CA ALA A 65 -8.50 -8.35 -11.86
C ALA A 65 -7.17 -8.32 -11.10
N LEU A 66 -7.03 -7.41 -10.13
CA LEU A 66 -5.86 -7.38 -9.24
C LEU A 66 -5.79 -8.61 -8.34
N GLU A 67 -6.90 -9.02 -7.72
CA GLU A 67 -6.96 -10.21 -6.88
C GLU A 67 -6.59 -11.47 -7.66
N ALA A 68 -7.17 -11.65 -8.86
CA ALA A 68 -6.84 -12.75 -9.76
C ALA A 68 -5.35 -12.75 -10.15
N PHE A 69 -4.78 -11.57 -10.42
CA PHE A 69 -3.36 -11.44 -10.72
C PHE A 69 -2.48 -11.84 -9.52
N VAL A 70 -2.80 -11.37 -8.32
CA VAL A 70 -2.04 -11.68 -7.10
C VAL A 70 -2.15 -13.17 -6.76
N ALA A 71 -3.33 -13.76 -6.89
CA ALA A 71 -3.57 -15.19 -6.68
C ALA A 71 -2.78 -16.05 -7.69
N ARG A 72 -2.79 -15.68 -8.98
CA ARG A 72 -2.08 -16.41 -10.04
C ARG A 72 -0.56 -16.29 -9.92
N ASN A 73 -0.05 -15.11 -9.58
CA ASN A 73 1.39 -14.83 -9.67
C ASN A 73 2.10 -14.90 -8.30
N GLY A 74 1.36 -14.96 -7.18
CA GLY A 74 1.89 -14.91 -5.82
C GLY A 74 2.59 -13.59 -5.47
N ARG A 75 2.39 -12.54 -6.28
CA ARG A 75 3.08 -11.25 -6.15
C ARG A 75 2.22 -10.11 -6.67
N TRP A 76 2.53 -8.90 -6.20
CA TRP A 76 1.88 -7.68 -6.69
C TRP A 76 2.38 -7.26 -8.08
N PRO A 77 1.52 -6.58 -8.87
CA PRO A 77 1.90 -5.99 -10.15
C PRO A 77 3.08 -5.03 -10.01
N ARG A 78 4.09 -5.19 -10.86
CA ARG A 78 5.28 -4.35 -10.89
C ARG A 78 5.14 -3.32 -12.00
N GLU A 79 5.48 -2.08 -11.66
CA GLU A 79 5.60 -1.02 -12.65
C GLU A 79 6.92 -1.11 -13.44
N ASN A 80 7.93 -1.77 -12.84
CA ASN A 80 9.34 -1.85 -13.24
C ASN A 80 9.78 -0.86 -14.33
N ASN A 81 9.94 0.41 -13.94
CA ASN A 81 10.37 1.51 -14.82
C ASN A 81 11.82 1.39 -15.35
N ARG A 82 12.54 0.30 -15.04
CA ARG A 82 13.94 0.08 -15.43
C ARG A 82 14.13 -1.00 -16.49
N ALA A 83 13.09 -1.78 -16.80
CA ALA A 83 13.14 -2.77 -17.86
C ALA A 83 12.44 -2.23 -19.12
N GLU A 84 12.78 -2.77 -20.29
CA GLU A 84 12.10 -2.40 -21.53
C GLU A 84 10.59 -2.61 -21.39
N ARG A 85 9.79 -1.68 -21.94
CA ARG A 85 8.31 -1.70 -21.85
C ARG A 85 7.68 -3.00 -22.39
N SER A 86 8.39 -3.71 -23.27
CA SER A 86 8.02 -5.01 -23.84
C SER A 86 8.14 -6.17 -22.84
N SER A 87 8.95 -6.03 -21.79
CA SER A 87 9.21 -7.10 -20.80
C SER A 87 8.07 -7.31 -19.80
N ILE A 88 7.10 -6.39 -19.73
CA ILE A 88 5.95 -6.47 -18.81
C ILE A 88 4.64 -6.49 -19.60
N ALA A 89 3.82 -7.50 -19.33
CA ALA A 89 2.49 -7.63 -19.89
C ALA A 89 1.68 -6.33 -19.71
N ALA A 90 0.90 -5.96 -20.73
CA ALA A 90 0.08 -4.74 -20.69
C ALA A 90 -0.91 -4.75 -19.50
N GLU A 91 -1.44 -5.92 -19.15
CA GLU A 91 -2.28 -6.15 -17.97
C GLU A 91 -1.57 -5.73 -16.67
N GLU A 92 -0.35 -6.24 -16.42
CA GLU A 92 0.41 -5.95 -15.20
C GLU A 92 0.71 -4.45 -15.07
N ARG A 93 1.05 -3.77 -16.17
CA ARG A 93 1.27 -2.32 -16.17
C ARG A 93 0.00 -1.51 -15.84
N ARG A 94 -1.14 -1.94 -16.37
CA ARG A 94 -2.45 -1.31 -16.07
C ARG A 94 -2.79 -1.49 -14.59
N LEU A 95 -2.64 -2.70 -14.04
CA LEU A 95 -2.88 -2.97 -12.63
C LEU A 95 -1.92 -2.20 -11.72
N ALA A 96 -0.62 -2.16 -12.03
CA ALA A 96 0.36 -1.38 -11.27
C ALA A 96 -0.01 0.12 -11.23
N THR A 97 -0.48 0.65 -12.36
CA THR A 97 -0.95 2.04 -12.46
C THR A 97 -2.23 2.28 -11.68
N TRP A 98 -3.17 1.35 -11.73
CA TRP A 98 -4.40 1.41 -10.95
C TRP A 98 -4.11 1.38 -9.44
N VAL A 99 -3.22 0.51 -8.96
CA VAL A 99 -2.83 0.46 -7.54
C VAL A 99 -2.20 1.78 -7.08
N ARG A 100 -1.37 2.41 -7.91
CA ARG A 100 -0.78 3.73 -7.61
C ARG A 100 -1.86 4.81 -7.51
N SER A 101 -2.85 4.80 -8.40
CA SER A 101 -3.97 5.73 -8.34
C SER A 101 -4.88 5.47 -7.14
N GLN A 102 -5.02 4.23 -6.68
CA GLN A 102 -5.73 3.92 -5.44
C GLN A 102 -5.06 4.59 -4.23
N ARG A 103 -3.74 4.41 -4.08
CA ARG A 103 -2.96 5.01 -2.98
C ARG A 103 -3.00 6.54 -3.00
N SER A 104 -2.82 7.15 -4.18
CA SER A 104 -2.91 8.61 -4.32
C SER A 104 -4.32 9.13 -3.97
N ALA A 105 -5.37 8.41 -4.37
CA ALA A 105 -6.74 8.79 -4.02
C ALA A 105 -7.03 8.62 -2.52
N ALA A 106 -6.42 7.62 -1.87
CA ALA A 106 -6.53 7.44 -0.42
C ALA A 106 -5.88 8.60 0.35
N ASP A 107 -4.67 9.02 -0.05
CA ASP A 107 -4.00 10.19 0.55
C ASP A 107 -4.79 11.49 0.38
N LEU A 108 -5.60 11.60 -0.68
CA LEU A 108 -6.50 12.74 -0.95
C LEU A 108 -7.90 12.60 -0.30
N GLY A 109 -8.15 11.55 0.48
CA GLY A 109 -9.47 11.31 1.11
C GLY A 109 -10.60 11.03 0.12
N ARG A 110 -10.28 10.58 -1.10
CA ARG A 110 -11.24 10.32 -2.18
C ARG A 110 -11.75 8.86 -2.22
N ARG A 111 -11.25 8.01 -1.33
CA ARG A 111 -11.69 6.61 -1.18
C ARG A 111 -12.63 6.50 0.01
N CYS A 112 -13.71 5.75 -0.15
CA CYS A 112 -14.53 5.39 0.99
C CYS A 112 -13.90 4.23 1.76
N THR A 113 -14.33 4.06 3.01
CA THR A 113 -13.83 3.02 3.93
C THR A 113 -13.80 1.62 3.30
N TYR A 114 -14.88 1.19 2.66
CA TYR A 114 -14.95 -0.15 2.05
C TYR A 114 -13.87 -0.39 1.00
N GLN A 115 -13.55 0.61 0.19
CA GLN A 115 -12.51 0.48 -0.83
C GLN A 115 -11.12 0.28 -0.22
N LEU A 116 -10.83 0.96 0.89
CA LEU A 116 -9.58 0.82 1.62
C LEU A 116 -9.52 -0.54 2.29
N ASP A 117 -10.59 -0.92 3.00
CA ASP A 117 -10.68 -2.19 3.72
C ASP A 117 -10.58 -3.39 2.75
N ARG A 118 -11.22 -3.32 1.58
CA ARG A 118 -11.10 -4.40 0.57
C ARG A 118 -9.70 -4.52 -0.01
N LEU A 119 -9.03 -3.40 -0.30
CA LEU A 119 -7.64 -3.47 -0.77
C LEU A 119 -6.71 -4.06 0.31
N ALA A 120 -6.96 -3.76 1.58
CA ALA A 120 -6.22 -4.33 2.71
C ALA A 120 -6.43 -5.83 2.90
N CYS A 121 -7.53 -6.39 2.40
CA CYS A 121 -7.77 -7.84 2.39
C CYS A 121 -6.91 -8.58 1.37
N ILE A 122 -6.35 -7.90 0.36
CA ILE A 122 -5.49 -8.54 -0.64
C ILE A 122 -4.13 -8.87 -0.01
N PRO A 123 -3.67 -10.12 -0.04
CA PRO A 123 -2.42 -10.53 0.58
C PRO A 123 -1.21 -9.69 0.13
N GLY A 124 -0.46 -9.15 1.09
CA GLY A 124 0.72 -8.34 0.83
C GLY A 124 0.42 -6.87 0.46
N TYR A 125 -0.82 -6.41 0.60
CA TYR A 125 -1.14 -4.99 0.46
C TYR A 125 -0.34 -4.13 1.43
N ARG A 126 0.05 -2.96 0.94
CA ARG A 126 0.77 -1.93 1.70
C ARG A 126 0.23 -0.57 1.28
N ASP A 127 -0.20 0.23 2.25
CA ASP A 127 -0.69 1.59 2.02
C ASP A 127 0.41 2.47 1.45
N ARG A 128 1.55 2.50 2.15
CA ARG A 128 2.69 3.38 1.84
C ARG A 128 3.97 2.56 1.70
N PRO A 129 4.13 1.77 0.62
CA PRO A 129 5.28 0.87 0.46
C PRO A 129 6.63 1.59 0.46
N LEU A 130 6.67 2.85 0.04
CA LEU A 130 7.89 3.67 0.11
C LEU A 130 8.24 4.09 1.55
N GLU A 131 7.22 4.36 2.37
CA GLU A 131 7.41 4.68 3.78
C GLU A 131 7.78 3.42 4.56
N ASP A 132 7.10 2.29 4.32
CA ASP A 132 7.46 0.99 4.89
C ASP A 132 8.91 0.63 4.60
N ARG A 133 9.34 0.79 3.35
CA ARG A 133 10.73 0.55 2.95
C ARG A 133 11.68 1.49 3.68
N TRP A 134 11.31 2.75 3.85
CA TRP A 134 12.13 3.71 4.58
C TRP A 134 12.25 3.32 6.06
N ASN A 135 11.15 2.94 6.71
CA ASN A 135 11.13 2.46 8.09
C ASN A 135 11.97 1.19 8.26
N ALA A 136 11.89 0.24 7.33
CA ALA A 136 12.68 -0.98 7.38
C ALA A 136 14.19 -0.69 7.28
N GLN A 137 14.60 0.29 6.48
CA GLN A 137 16.00 0.72 6.41
C GLN A 137 16.44 1.46 7.67
N LEU A 138 15.56 2.28 8.26
CA LEU A 138 15.81 2.92 9.56
C LEU A 138 16.07 1.88 10.65
N LEU A 139 15.21 0.87 10.75
CA LEU A 139 15.36 -0.23 11.69
C LEU A 139 16.64 -1.04 11.44
N GLY A 140 16.95 -1.33 10.17
CA GLY A 140 18.20 -2.01 9.80
C GLY A 140 19.44 -1.18 10.18
N TYR A 141 19.39 0.14 10.00
CA TYR A 141 20.47 1.03 10.42
C TYR A 141 20.61 1.06 11.94
N GLN A 142 19.50 1.18 12.67
CA GLN A 142 19.49 1.15 14.14
C GLN A 142 20.05 -0.17 14.68
N GLY A 143 19.62 -1.31 14.11
CA GLY A 143 20.15 -2.63 14.47
C GLY A 143 21.65 -2.74 14.23
N PHE A 144 22.15 -2.19 13.12
CA PHE A 144 23.58 -2.15 12.83
C PHE A 144 24.36 -1.34 13.89
N LEU A 145 23.84 -0.18 14.28
CA LEU A 145 24.47 0.65 15.32
C LEU A 145 24.56 -0.11 16.65
N LEU A 146 23.50 -0.83 17.04
CA LEU A 146 23.49 -1.61 18.28
C LEU A 146 24.51 -2.77 18.25
N GLN A 147 24.65 -3.43 17.11
CA GLN A 147 25.55 -4.59 16.97
C GLN A 147 27.02 -4.20 16.86
N HIS A 148 27.33 -3.12 16.14
CA HIS A 148 28.71 -2.77 15.79
C HIS A 148 29.24 -1.53 16.52
N ASN A 149 28.38 -0.79 17.23
CA ASN A 149 28.69 0.45 17.94
C ASN A 149 29.43 1.50 17.07
N ARG A 150 29.14 1.49 15.77
CA ARG A 150 29.69 2.43 14.77
C ARG A 150 28.71 2.61 13.62
N ALA A 151 28.86 3.70 12.88
CA ALA A 151 28.11 3.90 11.63
C ALA A 151 28.57 2.90 10.54
N PRO A 152 27.66 2.45 9.66
CA PRO A 152 28.00 1.61 8.52
C PRO A 152 28.82 2.38 7.49
N VAL A 153 29.79 1.70 6.86
CA VAL A 153 30.71 2.28 5.87
C VAL A 153 30.53 1.66 4.48
N VAL A 154 30.76 2.48 3.44
CA VAL A 154 30.62 2.06 2.03
C VAL A 154 31.74 1.11 1.60
N SER A 155 32.90 1.18 2.25
CA SER A 155 34.08 0.34 2.00
C SER A 155 34.03 -1.03 2.66
N SER A 156 32.99 -1.35 3.45
CA SER A 156 32.83 -2.66 4.09
C SER A 156 32.79 -3.79 3.05
N GLU A 157 33.18 -5.01 3.39
CA GLU A 157 33.00 -6.16 2.51
C GLU A 157 31.53 -6.62 2.45
N SER A 158 30.75 -6.34 3.50
CA SER A 158 29.36 -6.74 3.61
C SER A 158 28.44 -5.93 2.70
N ASN A 159 27.78 -6.61 1.77
CA ASN A 159 26.76 -6.00 0.90
C ASN A 159 25.58 -5.40 1.68
N ALA A 160 25.25 -5.94 2.85
CA ALA A 160 24.21 -5.39 3.71
C ALA A 160 24.64 -4.05 4.31
N GLU A 161 25.87 -3.97 4.81
CA GLU A 161 26.42 -2.74 5.37
C GLU A 161 26.55 -1.64 4.30
N LYS A 162 27.07 -1.98 3.11
CA LYS A 162 27.15 -1.05 1.97
C LYS A 162 25.79 -0.42 1.65
N ARG A 163 24.71 -1.21 1.69
CA ARG A 163 23.34 -0.73 1.42
C ARG A 163 22.86 0.25 2.50
N LEU A 164 23.14 -0.02 3.77
CA LEU A 164 22.82 0.88 4.88
C LEU A 164 23.61 2.19 4.79
N ALA A 165 24.91 2.11 4.49
CA ALA A 165 25.76 3.28 4.30
C ALA A 165 25.26 4.16 3.13
N ALA A 166 24.94 3.56 1.99
CA ALA A 166 24.38 4.26 0.84
C ALA A 166 22.99 4.85 1.13
N TRP A 167 22.15 4.15 1.90
CA TRP A 167 20.85 4.69 2.33
C TRP A 167 21.03 5.92 3.24
N ALA A 168 21.95 5.88 4.20
CA ALA A 168 22.26 7.01 5.08
C ALA A 168 22.78 8.22 4.31
N ALA A 169 23.68 8.00 3.34
CA ALA A 169 24.17 9.06 2.45
C ALA A 169 23.02 9.75 1.69
N LYS A 170 22.03 8.98 1.21
CA LYS A 170 20.82 9.54 0.58
C LYS A 170 19.98 10.38 1.54
N GLN A 171 19.87 9.99 2.82
CA GLN A 171 19.14 10.79 3.81
C GLN A 171 19.85 12.12 4.07
N ARG A 172 21.18 12.12 4.24
CA ARG A 172 21.97 13.34 4.41
C ARG A 172 21.90 14.25 3.18
N PHE A 173 21.95 13.69 1.98
CA PHE A 173 21.77 14.46 0.75
C PHE A 173 20.37 15.10 0.67
N ALA A 174 19.31 14.34 1.00
CA ALA A 174 17.95 14.88 1.03
C ALA A 174 17.79 15.98 2.10
N TYR A 175 18.44 15.84 3.26
CA TYR A 175 18.44 16.85 4.32
C TYR A 175 19.11 18.15 3.88
N ARG A 176 20.34 18.08 3.32
CA ARG A 176 21.07 19.26 2.81
C ARG A 176 20.29 20.01 1.73
N ASN A 177 19.56 19.27 0.89
CA ASN A 177 18.70 19.86 -0.14
C ASN A 177 17.32 20.31 0.37
N ARG A 178 17.04 20.23 1.68
CA ARG A 178 15.75 20.57 2.30
C ARG A 178 14.56 19.79 1.73
N ARG A 179 14.79 18.54 1.29
CA ARG A 179 13.77 17.62 0.72
C ARG A 179 13.40 16.48 1.66
N LEU A 180 14.04 16.40 2.83
CA LEU A 180 13.75 15.36 3.82
C LEU A 180 12.58 15.81 4.72
N ALA A 181 11.57 14.95 4.86
CA ALA A 181 10.40 15.24 5.67
C ALA A 181 10.76 15.43 7.16
N ALA A 182 10.09 16.34 7.86
CA ALA A 182 10.35 16.67 9.26
C ALA A 182 10.34 15.45 10.19
N ARG A 183 9.37 14.53 9.99
CA ARG A 183 9.31 13.26 10.72
C ARG A 183 10.60 12.44 10.57
N ARG A 184 11.13 12.35 9.35
CA ARG A 184 12.36 11.59 9.06
C ARG A 184 13.59 12.24 9.68
N ILE A 185 13.63 13.58 9.70
CA ILE A 185 14.68 14.34 10.40
C ILE A 185 14.66 14.03 11.89
N SER A 186 13.48 14.11 12.52
CA SER A 186 13.30 13.80 13.94
C SER A 186 13.76 12.38 14.28
N LEU A 187 13.28 11.37 13.53
CA LEU A 187 13.64 9.97 13.77
C LEU A 187 15.14 9.69 13.57
N LEU A 188 15.75 10.25 12.53
CA LEU A 188 17.19 10.09 12.29
C LEU A 188 18.04 10.83 13.33
N GLY A 189 17.58 11.98 13.81
CA GLY A 189 18.24 12.75 14.87
C GLY A 189 18.26 12.06 16.23
N GLN A 190 17.39 11.08 16.45
CA GLN A 190 17.37 10.26 17.67
C GLN A 190 18.33 9.06 17.61
N LEU A 191 18.92 8.77 16.44
CA LEU A 191 19.84 7.65 16.31
C LEU A 191 21.19 7.96 16.98
N PRO A 192 21.76 7.02 17.77
CA PRO A 192 23.09 7.19 18.33
C PRO A 192 24.13 7.24 17.21
N LEU A 193 25.18 8.05 17.40
CA LEU A 193 26.27 8.23 16.42
C LEU A 193 25.81 8.77 15.05
N TRP A 194 24.57 9.24 14.93
CA TRP A 194 24.09 9.87 13.70
C TRP A 194 24.58 11.30 13.61
N THR A 195 25.27 11.61 12.51
CA THR A 195 25.68 12.96 12.16
C THR A 195 25.09 13.34 10.81
N TRP A 196 24.63 14.59 10.71
CA TRP A 196 24.10 15.14 9.45
C TRP A 196 25.21 15.51 8.47
N GLY A 197 26.48 15.52 8.91
CA GLY A 197 27.58 16.16 8.21
C GLY A 197 27.51 17.68 8.34
N LYS A 198 28.63 18.36 8.06
CA LYS A 198 28.61 19.81 7.79
C LYS A 198 28.12 20.06 6.36
#